data_AF-A0A6I4UZD9-F1
#
_entry.id   AF-A0A6I4UZD9-F1
#
_cell.length_a   1.000
_cell.length_b   1.000
_cell.length_c   1.000
_cell.angle_alpha   90.00
_cell.angle_beta   90.00
_cell.angle_gamma   90.00
#
_symmetry.space_group_name_H-M   'P 1'
#
loop_
_entity.id
_entity.type
_entity.pdbx_description
1 polymer ?
#
loop_
_entity_poly.entity_id
_entity_poly.type
_entity_poly.pdbx_seq_one_letter_code
_entity_poly.pdbx_strand_id
1 'polypeptide(L)'
;MKIPENLLPKELLSRATLRGKEYAWPLEDIPKVITAARDCNLASVGGQLQFRFPEGGTCECYWIEVDTHKSVSSDVSWAERVALTSETALADFQELQSKWDFISEGRSAFGEEFKKWEVAGGDPSEAMCFVWYVAAQAEAA
;
A
#
# COMPACT_ATOMS: atom_id res chain seq x y z
N MET A 1 -4.23 19.88 -5.63
CA MET A 1 -4.86 18.55 -5.49
C MET A 1 -4.84 18.18 -4.03
N LYS A 2 -5.98 17.80 -3.46
CA LYS A 2 -6.00 17.19 -2.14
C LYS A 2 -5.46 15.76 -2.28
N ILE A 3 -4.77 15.25 -1.26
CA ILE A 3 -4.30 13.86 -1.20
C ILE A 3 -5.38 13.14 -0.38
N PRO A 4 -6.22 12.27 -0.97
CA PRO A 4 -7.35 11.64 -0.28
C PRO A 4 -6.98 10.92 1.01
N GLU A 5 -5.78 10.36 1.07
CA GLU A 5 -5.21 9.68 2.23
C GLU A 5 -5.16 10.59 3.46
N ASN A 6 -5.08 11.92 3.29
CA ASN A 6 -5.15 12.87 4.41
C ASN A 6 -6.50 12.85 5.16
N LEU A 7 -7.52 12.21 4.60
CA LEU A 7 -8.81 12.00 5.26
C LEU A 7 -8.81 10.77 6.18
N LEU A 8 -7.76 9.94 6.13
CA LEU A 8 -7.61 8.80 7.04
C LEU A 8 -7.36 9.28 8.49
N PRO A 9 -7.66 8.43 9.48
CA PRO A 9 -7.41 8.73 10.89
C PRO A 9 -5.96 9.15 11.15
N LYS A 10 -5.78 10.19 11.97
CA LYS A 10 -4.45 10.72 12.31
C LYS A 10 -3.51 9.68 12.92
N GLU A 11 -4.05 8.74 13.68
CA GLU A 11 -3.28 7.64 14.27
C GLU A 11 -2.65 6.75 13.19
N LEU A 12 -3.40 6.42 12.13
CA LEU A 12 -2.86 5.66 11.00
C LEU A 12 -1.85 6.50 10.19
N LEU A 13 -2.16 7.77 9.95
CA LEU A 13 -1.23 8.67 9.25
C LEU A 13 0.09 8.84 9.99
N SER A 14 0.08 8.83 11.33
CA SER A 14 1.30 8.93 12.14
C SER A 14 2.23 7.73 12.03
N ARG A 15 1.72 6.58 11.58
CA ARG A 15 2.48 5.35 11.33
C ARG A 15 2.97 5.23 9.89
N ALA A 16 2.55 6.14 9.02
CA ALA A 16 2.95 6.16 7.62
C ALA A 16 4.27 6.89 7.43
N THR A 17 5.00 6.52 6.38
CA THR A 17 6.02 7.38 5.79
C THR A 17 5.47 8.05 4.53
N LEU A 18 5.81 9.32 4.33
CA LEU A 18 5.47 10.06 3.13
C LEU A 18 6.73 10.34 2.32
N ARG A 19 6.82 9.80 1.10
CA ARG A 19 7.85 10.15 0.11
C ARG A 19 7.16 10.71 -1.13
N GLY A 20 7.52 11.93 -1.54
CA GLY A 20 6.81 12.62 -2.60
C GLY A 20 5.34 12.86 -2.23
N LYS A 21 4.44 12.10 -2.84
CA LYS A 21 2.98 12.13 -2.56
C LYS A 21 2.44 10.76 -2.14
N GLU A 22 3.31 9.81 -1.84
CA GLU A 22 2.93 8.43 -1.57
C GLU A 22 3.07 8.11 -0.09
N TYR A 23 1.93 7.88 0.55
CA TYR A 23 1.89 7.29 1.88
C TYR A 23 2.17 5.79 1.79
N ALA A 24 3.11 5.32 2.61
CA ALA A 24 3.37 3.90 2.80
C ALA A 24 3.33 3.54 4.27
N TRP A 25 2.81 2.35 4.55
CA TRP A 25 2.67 1.82 5.91
C TRP A 25 3.48 0.52 6.06
N PRO A 26 3.81 0.14 7.32
CA PRO A 26 4.15 -1.24 7.64
C PRO A 26 3.06 -2.20 7.14
N LEU A 27 3.47 -3.39 6.69
CA LEU A 27 2.54 -4.34 6.07
C LEU A 27 1.42 -4.77 7.01
N GLU A 28 1.69 -4.87 8.32
CA GLU A 28 0.69 -5.25 9.33
C GLU A 28 -0.40 -4.19 9.52
N ASP A 29 -0.20 -2.97 9.04
CA ASP A 29 -1.19 -1.90 9.14
C ASP A 29 -2.07 -1.78 7.90
N ILE A 30 -1.70 -2.38 6.77
CA ILE A 30 -2.48 -2.27 5.52
C ILE A 30 -3.94 -2.72 5.69
N PRO A 31 -4.26 -3.84 6.37
CA PRO A 31 -5.66 -4.20 6.63
C PRO A 31 -6.43 -3.12 7.42
N LYS A 32 -5.75 -2.42 8.35
CA LYS A 32 -6.36 -1.32 9.11
C LYS A 32 -6.55 -0.07 8.25
N VAL A 33 -5.61 0.22 7.35
CA VAL A 33 -5.72 1.33 6.38
C VAL A 33 -6.91 1.10 5.45
N ILE A 34 -7.06 -0.11 4.90
CA ILE A 34 -8.21 -0.47 4.05
C ILE A 34 -9.53 -0.30 4.80
N THR A 35 -9.60 -0.83 6.02
CA THR A 35 -10.81 -0.72 6.86
C THR A 35 -11.14 0.73 7.19
N ALA A 36 -10.14 1.53 7.57
CA ALA A 36 -10.33 2.94 7.87
C ALA A 36 -10.73 3.77 6.64
N ALA A 37 -10.23 3.41 5.45
CA ALA A 37 -10.65 4.04 4.20
C ALA A 37 -12.15 3.84 3.97
N ARG A 38 -12.65 2.61 4.14
CA ARG A 38 -14.08 2.29 4.08
C ARG A 38 -14.89 3.14 5.06
N ASP A 39 -14.46 3.20 6.32
CA ASP A 39 -15.15 3.97 7.37
C ASP A 39 -15.17 5.49 7.09
N CYS A 40 -14.16 5.98 6.38
CA CYS A 40 -14.08 7.37 5.92
C CYS A 40 -14.79 7.62 4.58
N ASN A 41 -15.54 6.64 4.06
CA ASN A 41 -16.22 6.70 2.76
C ASN A 41 -15.26 6.94 1.57
N LEU A 42 -14.07 6.35 1.64
CA LEU A 42 -13.04 6.37 0.60
C LEU A 42 -12.97 5.01 -0.08
N ALA A 43 -12.95 5.00 -1.41
CA ALA A 43 -12.76 3.75 -2.16
C ALA A 43 -11.28 3.37 -2.09
N SER A 44 -10.99 2.11 -1.80
CA SER A 44 -9.63 1.60 -1.94
C SER A 44 -9.30 1.53 -3.43
N VAL A 45 -8.18 2.13 -3.86
CA VAL A 45 -7.72 2.03 -5.24
C VAL A 45 -6.84 0.79 -5.36
N GLY A 46 -5.87 0.67 -4.45
CA GLY A 46 -4.87 -0.37 -4.48
C GLY A 46 -3.55 0.12 -3.91
N GLY A 47 -2.48 -0.58 -4.21
CA GLY A 47 -1.16 -0.28 -3.68
C GLY A 47 -0.11 -1.27 -4.10
N GLN A 48 1.14 -1.01 -3.75
CA GLN A 48 2.28 -1.84 -4.14
C GLN A 48 3.28 -2.00 -3.00
N LEU A 49 3.96 -3.15 -2.99
CA LEU A 49 5.10 -3.38 -2.11
C LEU A 49 6.28 -2.49 -2.52
N GLN A 50 6.91 -1.84 -1.54
CA GLN A 50 8.14 -1.09 -1.72
C GLN A 50 9.14 -1.42 -0.61
N PHE A 51 10.43 -1.33 -0.94
CA PHE A 51 11.51 -1.25 0.04
C PHE A 51 12.08 0.17 0.04
N ARG A 52 11.87 0.90 1.14
CA ARG A 52 12.29 2.29 1.33
C ARG A 52 13.51 2.34 2.25
N PHE A 53 14.70 2.21 1.69
CA PHE A 53 15.93 2.25 2.46
C PHE A 53 16.18 3.67 3.03
N PRO A 54 16.75 3.80 4.25
CA PRO A 54 16.95 5.10 4.90
C PRO A 54 17.82 6.09 4.09
N GLU A 55 18.79 5.58 3.32
CA GLU A 55 19.69 6.41 2.50
C GLU A 55 19.03 6.99 1.23
N GLY A 56 17.72 6.76 1.05
CA GLY A 56 16.90 7.41 0.02
C GLY A 56 16.56 6.55 -1.19
N GLY A 57 17.11 5.33 -1.28
CA GLY A 57 16.69 4.34 -2.27
C GLY A 57 15.24 3.88 -2.03
N THR A 58 14.46 3.80 -3.09
CA THR A 58 13.15 3.14 -3.10
C THR A 58 13.19 2.05 -4.18
N CYS A 59 12.98 0.81 -3.78
CA CYS A 59 12.80 -0.31 -4.70
C CYS A 59 11.31 -0.63 -4.78
N GLU A 60 10.78 -0.68 -5.99
CA GLU A 60 9.35 -0.79 -6.25
C GLU A 60 9.03 -2.15 -6.86
N CYS A 61 8.31 -2.99 -6.11
CA CYS A 61 7.90 -4.31 -6.57
C CYS A 61 6.59 -4.23 -7.36
N TYR A 62 6.63 -3.70 -8.60
CA TYR A 62 5.45 -3.49 -9.43
C TYR A 62 4.61 -4.76 -9.74
N TRP A 63 5.15 -5.95 -9.48
CA TRP A 63 4.44 -7.23 -9.65
C TRP A 63 3.74 -7.72 -8.36
N ILE A 64 3.98 -7.06 -7.23
CA ILE A 64 3.36 -7.35 -5.93
C ILE A 64 2.48 -6.15 -5.58
N GLU A 65 1.31 -6.14 -6.20
CA GLU A 65 0.34 -5.05 -6.12
C GLU A 65 -1.07 -5.56 -5.85
N VAL A 66 -1.87 -4.70 -5.23
CA VAL A 66 -3.33 -4.81 -5.23
C VAL A 66 -3.85 -3.73 -6.16
N ASP A 67 -4.78 -4.08 -7.06
CA ASP A 67 -5.46 -3.14 -7.94
C ASP A 67 -6.94 -3.52 -8.04
N THR A 68 -7.77 -2.82 -7.27
CA THR A 68 -9.21 -3.10 -7.20
C THR A 68 -9.97 -2.63 -8.43
N HIS A 69 -9.38 -1.77 -9.27
CA HIS A 69 -10.03 -1.35 -10.52
C HIS A 69 -10.12 -2.48 -11.54
N LYS A 70 -9.29 -3.52 -11.40
CA LYS A 70 -9.35 -4.71 -12.27
C LYS A 70 -10.59 -5.58 -11.99
N SER A 71 -11.21 -5.44 -10.81
CA SER A 71 -12.21 -6.37 -10.29
C SER A 71 -13.51 -5.71 -9.84
N VAL A 72 -13.48 -4.43 -9.46
CA VAL A 72 -14.65 -3.68 -9.01
C VAL A 72 -15.09 -2.67 -10.07
N SER A 73 -16.33 -2.82 -10.55
CA SER A 73 -16.91 -1.90 -11.53
C SER A 73 -17.03 -0.47 -10.98
N SER A 74 -16.88 0.51 -11.86
CA SER A 74 -17.18 1.92 -11.59
C SER A 74 -18.66 2.29 -11.76
N ASP A 75 -19.48 1.39 -12.28
CA ASP A 75 -20.90 1.65 -12.59
C ASP A 75 -21.82 1.50 -11.36
N VAL A 76 -21.29 1.01 -10.24
CA VAL A 76 -22.03 0.89 -8.98
C VAL A 76 -22.08 2.22 -8.25
N SER A 77 -23.02 2.35 -7.30
CA SER A 77 -23.08 3.54 -6.44
C SER A 77 -21.78 3.73 -5.66
N TRP A 78 -21.46 4.97 -5.26
CA TRP A 78 -20.23 5.24 -4.50
C TRP A 78 -20.14 4.41 -3.22
N ALA A 79 -21.23 4.33 -2.45
CA ALA A 79 -21.26 3.56 -1.21
C ALA A 79 -21.01 2.06 -1.45
N GLU A 80 -21.58 1.51 -2.52
CA GLU A 80 -21.34 0.13 -2.93
C GLU A 80 -19.90 -0.08 -3.40
N ARG A 81 -19.34 0.87 -4.16
CA ARG A 81 -17.94 0.84 -4.59
C ARG A 81 -16.98 0.86 -3.41
N VAL A 82 -17.21 1.71 -2.42
CA VAL A 82 -16.40 1.76 -1.18
C VAL A 82 -16.40 0.41 -0.46
N ALA A 83 -17.57 -0.22 -0.34
CA ALA A 83 -17.68 -1.53 0.29
C ALA A 83 -16.95 -2.62 -0.52
N LEU A 84 -17.22 -2.72 -1.83
CA LEU A 84 -16.63 -3.73 -2.71
C LEU A 84 -15.12 -3.59 -2.81
N THR A 85 -14.60 -2.37 -3.03
CA THR A 85 -13.15 -2.15 -3.10
C THR A 85 -12.44 -2.49 -1.79
N SER A 86 -13.07 -2.22 -0.63
CA SER A 86 -12.52 -2.63 0.66
C SER A 86 -12.46 -4.15 0.82
N GLU A 87 -13.52 -4.86 0.44
CA GLU A 87 -13.59 -6.32 0.56
C GLU A 87 -12.59 -7.00 -0.38
N THR A 88 -12.54 -6.56 -1.64
CA THR A 88 -11.59 -7.07 -2.63
C THR A 88 -10.15 -6.76 -2.22
N ALA A 89 -9.85 -5.54 -1.78
CA ALA A 89 -8.51 -5.16 -1.36
C ALA A 89 -7.99 -6.02 -0.19
N LEU A 90 -8.84 -6.32 0.80
CA LEU A 90 -8.46 -7.17 1.92
C LEU A 90 -8.15 -8.60 1.46
N ALA A 91 -8.99 -9.16 0.60
CA ALA A 91 -8.80 -10.50 0.06
C ALA A 91 -7.51 -10.59 -0.78
N ASP A 92 -7.31 -9.65 -1.70
CA ASP A 92 -6.13 -9.61 -2.57
C ASP A 92 -4.84 -9.41 -1.75
N PHE A 93 -4.85 -8.51 -0.76
CA PHE A 93 -3.68 -8.30 0.10
C PHE A 93 -3.36 -9.56 0.92
N GLN A 94 -4.37 -10.24 1.45
CA GLN A 94 -4.18 -11.51 2.15
C GLN A 94 -3.61 -12.59 1.22
N GLU A 95 -4.07 -12.66 -0.05
CA GLU A 95 -3.49 -13.56 -1.05
C GLU A 95 -2.01 -13.24 -1.28
N LEU A 96 -1.64 -11.97 -1.45
CA LEU A 96 -0.24 -11.57 -1.63
C LEU A 96 0.64 -12.04 -0.46
N GLN A 97 0.18 -11.85 0.79
CA GLN A 97 0.91 -12.29 1.98
C GLN A 97 1.10 -13.81 2.04
N SER A 98 0.18 -14.58 1.47
CA SER A 98 0.28 -16.05 1.41
C SER A 98 1.12 -16.56 0.24
N LYS A 99 1.16 -15.80 -0.85
CA LYS A 99 1.74 -16.20 -2.13
C LYS A 99 3.24 -15.90 -2.21
N TRP A 100 3.67 -14.80 -1.61
CA TRP A 100 5.01 -14.26 -1.80
C TRP A 100 5.81 -14.25 -0.51
N ASP A 101 7.10 -14.60 -0.61
CA ASP A 101 8.10 -14.19 0.37
C ASP A 101 8.66 -12.83 -0.07
N PHE A 102 8.10 -11.76 0.48
CA PHE A 102 8.44 -10.39 0.08
C PHE A 102 9.93 -10.06 0.19
N ILE A 103 10.62 -10.58 1.21
CA ILE A 103 12.05 -10.31 1.40
C ILE A 103 12.86 -11.04 0.33
N SER A 104 12.55 -12.31 0.08
CA SER A 104 13.22 -13.08 -0.97
C SER A 104 12.97 -12.48 -2.36
N GLU A 105 11.74 -12.01 -2.64
CA GLU A 105 11.41 -11.30 -3.87
C GLU A 105 12.20 -9.99 -4.01
N GLY A 106 12.26 -9.18 -2.96
CA GLY A 106 13.03 -7.95 -2.94
C GLY A 106 14.52 -8.19 -3.17
N ARG A 107 15.13 -9.18 -2.51
CA ARG A 107 16.53 -9.56 -2.73
C ARG A 107 16.80 -10.02 -4.16
N SER A 108 15.89 -10.80 -4.73
CA SER A 108 16.01 -11.31 -6.09
C SER A 108 16.03 -10.17 -7.12
N ALA A 109 15.13 -9.19 -6.94
CA ALA A 109 14.99 -8.08 -7.88
C ALA A 109 15.99 -6.93 -7.66
N PHE A 110 16.40 -6.66 -6.41
CA PHE A 110 17.16 -5.48 -6.01
C PHE A 110 18.39 -5.84 -5.15
N GLY A 111 19.11 -6.90 -5.55
CA GLY A 111 20.15 -7.50 -4.72
C GLY A 111 21.28 -6.56 -4.32
N GLU A 112 21.62 -5.55 -5.13
CA GLU A 112 22.67 -4.59 -4.78
C GLU A 112 22.26 -3.68 -3.60
N GLU A 113 21.03 -3.18 -3.60
CA GLU A 113 20.47 -2.32 -2.57
C GLU A 113 20.33 -3.07 -1.25
N PHE A 114 19.79 -4.30 -1.30
CA PHE A 114 19.68 -5.17 -0.13
C PHE A 114 21.05 -5.49 0.46
N LYS A 115 22.03 -5.87 -0.38
CA LYS A 115 23.38 -6.18 0.09
C LYS A 115 24.04 -4.98 0.75
N LYS A 116 23.90 -3.77 0.18
CA LYS A 116 24.43 -2.54 0.78
C LYS A 116 23.84 -2.31 2.18
N TRP A 117 22.52 -2.45 2.31
CA TRP A 117 21.81 -2.28 3.58
C TRP A 117 22.21 -3.32 4.64
N GLU A 118 22.23 -4.59 4.26
CA GLU A 118 22.56 -5.70 5.17
C GLU A 118 24.02 -5.62 5.64
N VAL A 119 24.96 -5.24 4.76
CA VAL A 119 26.37 -5.02 5.14
C VAL A 119 26.53 -3.87 6.12
N ALA A 120 25.67 -2.85 6.05
CA ALA A 120 25.61 -1.76 7.02
C ALA A 120 24.95 -2.18 8.36
N GLY A 121 24.52 -3.44 8.48
CA GLY A 121 23.88 -3.99 9.69
C GLY A 121 22.37 -3.79 9.73
N GLY A 122 21.75 -3.35 8.63
CA GLY A 122 20.32 -3.13 8.56
C GLY A 122 19.52 -4.39 8.30
N ASP A 123 18.29 -4.44 8.84
CA ASP A 123 17.33 -5.50 8.55
C ASP A 123 16.44 -5.08 7.37
N PRO A 124 16.35 -5.85 6.27
CA PRO A 124 15.47 -5.53 5.16
C PRO A 124 13.99 -5.42 5.52
N SER A 125 13.55 -6.08 6.61
CA SER A 125 12.18 -5.97 7.09
C SER A 125 11.83 -4.56 7.57
N GLU A 126 12.81 -3.79 8.07
CA GLU A 126 12.63 -2.41 8.51
C GLU A 126 12.45 -1.43 7.34
N ALA A 127 12.94 -1.79 6.15
CA ALA A 127 12.75 -1.01 4.93
C ALA A 127 11.45 -1.38 4.20
N MET A 128 10.82 -2.50 4.57
CA MET A 128 9.66 -3.05 3.88
C MET A 128 8.39 -2.28 4.24
N CYS A 129 7.69 -1.80 3.22
CA CYS A 129 6.44 -1.08 3.39
C CYS A 129 5.52 -1.32 2.20
N PHE A 130 4.28 -0.91 2.34
CA PHE A 130 3.31 -1.01 1.26
C PHE A 130 2.66 0.35 1.06
N VAL A 131 2.75 0.88 -0.16
CA VAL A 131 2.07 2.12 -0.52
C VAL A 131 0.60 1.80 -0.68
N TRP A 132 -0.28 2.69 -0.20
CA TRP A 132 -1.71 2.51 -0.35
C TRP A 132 -2.38 3.78 -0.87
N TYR A 133 -3.25 3.61 -1.86
CA TYR A 133 -3.98 4.67 -2.51
C TYR A 133 -5.48 4.53 -2.27
N VAL A 134 -6.12 5.67 -2.03
CA VAL A 134 -7.58 5.76 -1.87
C VAL A 134 -8.14 6.88 -2.75
N ALA A 135 -9.40 6.75 -3.13
CA ALA A 135 -10.12 7.75 -3.90
C ALA A 135 -11.28 8.33 -3.08
N ALA A 136 -11.50 9.63 -3.23
CA ALA A 136 -12.70 10.30 -2.76
C ALA A 136 -13.71 10.48 -3.91
N GLN A 137 -15.01 10.52 -3.61
CA GLN A 137 -16.07 10.58 -4.63
C GLN A 137 -15.88 11.72 -5.64
N ALA A 138 -15.45 12.90 -5.17
CA ALA A 138 -15.26 14.08 -6.00
C ALA A 138 -14.11 13.95 -7.04
N GLU A 139 -13.25 12.95 -6.89
CA GLU A 139 -12.10 12.69 -7.78
C GLU A 139 -12.34 11.50 -8.72
N ALA A 140 -13.41 10.74 -8.49
CA ALA A 140 -13.76 9.54 -9.24
C ALA A 140 -14.88 9.75 -10.28
N ALA A 141 -15.33 11.00 -10.47
CA ALA A 141 -16.40 11.41 -11.37
C ALA A 141 -15.87 11.92 -12.72
#